data_AF-A0A8T0YV78-F1
#
_entry.id   AF-A0A8T0YV78-F1
#
_cell.length_a   1.000
_cell.length_b   1.000
_cell.length_c   1.000
_cell.angle_alpha   90.00
_cell.angle_beta   90.00
_cell.angle_gamma   90.00
#
_symmetry.space_group_name_H-M   'P 1'
#
loop_
_entity.id
_entity.type
_entity.pdbx_description
1 polymer ?
#
loop_
_entity_poly.entity_id
_entity_poly.type
_entity_poly.pdbx_seq_one_letter_code
_entity_poly.pdbx_strand_id
1 'polypeptide(L)'
;RAILLISADFYTAWNTRKSFVTRGWLDAQDEVQFTNLVFTLHPKSIDTWAYRRWLAIRLCESLSGEELRVFYEQQIEVCSRLAEQKPRNYHAWSFRHWIVSCLPMDLARKELQDMEHWCRTHVTDHSGWNHRQHTLN
;
A
#
# COMPACT_ATOMS: atom_id res chain seq x y z
N ARG A 1 -7.47 14.89 -13.68
CA ARG A 1 -6.24 14.06 -13.55
C ARG A 1 -5.06 14.88 -13.00
N ALA A 2 -4.72 16.03 -13.58
CA ALA A 2 -3.54 16.82 -13.18
C ALA A 2 -3.52 17.33 -11.73
N ILE A 3 -4.68 17.60 -11.12
CA ILE A 3 -4.72 18.27 -9.80
C ILE A 3 -4.10 17.45 -8.67
N LEU A 4 -4.25 16.11 -8.69
CA LEU A 4 -3.71 15.23 -7.65
C LEU A 4 -2.21 14.96 -7.79
N LEU A 5 -1.64 15.22 -8.98
CA LEU A 5 -0.18 15.19 -9.18
C LEU A 5 0.47 16.47 -8.62
N ILE A 6 -0.26 17.58 -8.59
CA ILE A 6 0.19 18.86 -8.03
C ILE A 6 -0.05 18.90 -6.52
N SER A 7 -1.24 18.47 -6.07
CA SER A 7 -1.67 18.48 -4.68
C SER A 7 -2.32 17.14 -4.33
N ALA A 8 -1.54 16.26 -3.71
CA ALA A 8 -2.00 14.91 -3.35
C ALA A 8 -2.93 14.89 -2.13
N ASP A 9 -2.85 15.87 -1.23
CA ASP A 9 -3.74 15.98 -0.06
C ASP A 9 -4.96 16.85 -0.38
N PHE A 10 -5.62 16.53 -1.50
CA PHE A 10 -6.89 17.13 -1.91
C PHE A 10 -8.04 16.11 -1.76
N TYR A 11 -8.53 16.01 -0.53
CA TYR A 11 -9.62 15.12 -0.13
C TYR A 11 -10.83 15.08 -1.09
N THR A 12 -11.36 16.23 -1.52
CA THR A 12 -12.53 16.29 -2.43
C THR A 12 -12.25 15.65 -3.79
N ALA A 13 -11.04 15.82 -4.32
CA ALA A 13 -10.63 15.21 -5.58
C ALA A 13 -10.59 13.68 -5.45
N TRP A 14 -10.05 13.15 -4.34
CA TRP A 14 -10.06 11.71 -4.08
C TRP A 14 -11.46 11.14 -3.89
N ASN A 15 -12.34 11.84 -3.17
CA ASN A 15 -13.73 11.41 -3.02
C ASN A 15 -14.49 11.39 -4.35
N THR A 16 -14.25 12.35 -5.23
CA THR A 16 -14.80 12.35 -6.59
C THR A 16 -14.36 11.08 -7.34
N ARG A 17 -13.09 10.69 -7.22
CA ARG A 17 -12.57 9.45 -7.83
C ARG A 17 -13.16 8.20 -7.20
N LYS A 18 -13.36 8.14 -5.88
CA LYS A 18 -14.11 7.05 -5.24
C LYS A 18 -15.48 6.88 -5.89
N SER A 19 -16.22 7.98 -6.07
CA SER A 19 -17.54 7.94 -6.73
C SER A 19 -17.46 7.38 -8.15
N PHE A 20 -16.46 7.79 -8.95
CA PHE A 20 -16.29 7.28 -10.30
C PHE A 20 -15.95 5.79 -10.34
N VAL A 21 -15.08 5.31 -9.45
CA VAL A 21 -14.78 3.88 -9.32
C VAL A 21 -16.01 3.09 -8.89
N THR A 22 -16.78 3.58 -7.91
CA THR A 22 -18.02 2.92 -7.47
C THR A 22 -19.06 2.84 -8.58
N ARG A 23 -19.10 3.82 -9.49
CA ARG A 23 -19.98 3.85 -10.66
C ARG A 23 -19.45 3.05 -11.85
N GLY A 24 -18.25 2.47 -11.76
CA GLY A 24 -17.60 1.75 -12.86
C GLY A 24 -17.07 2.65 -13.98
N TRP A 25 -16.95 3.96 -13.74
CA TRP A 25 -16.38 4.91 -14.72
C TRP A 25 -14.85 4.93 -14.69
N LEU A 26 -14.26 4.42 -13.62
CA LEU A 26 -12.82 4.21 -13.48
C LEU A 26 -12.58 2.78 -12.99
N ASP A 27 -11.60 2.11 -13.57
CA ASP A 27 -11.18 0.78 -13.14
C ASP A 27 -10.33 0.88 -11.86
N ALA A 28 -10.53 -0.07 -10.93
CA ALA A 28 -9.85 -0.04 -9.64
C ALA A 28 -8.35 -0.38 -9.74
N GLN A 29 -7.95 -1.25 -10.67
CA GLN A 29 -6.53 -1.58 -10.90
C GLN A 29 -5.80 -0.41 -11.56
N ASP A 30 -6.44 0.26 -12.52
CA ASP A 30 -5.90 1.49 -13.10
C ASP A 30 -5.70 2.58 -12.04
N GLU A 31 -6.62 2.69 -11.08
CA GLU A 31 -6.48 3.64 -9.97
C GLU A 31 -5.36 3.26 -8.99
N VAL A 32 -5.09 1.96 -8.80
CA VAL A 32 -3.89 1.49 -8.10
C VAL A 32 -2.63 1.98 -8.83
N GLN A 33 -2.56 1.88 -10.15
CA GLN A 33 -1.42 2.43 -10.90
C GLN A 33 -1.35 3.96 -10.81
N PHE A 34 -2.48 4.64 -10.83
CA PHE A 34 -2.52 6.09 -10.64
C PHE A 34 -1.97 6.52 -9.27
N THR A 35 -2.33 5.81 -8.20
CA THR A 35 -1.75 6.11 -6.86
C THR A 35 -0.25 5.81 -6.80
N ASN A 36 0.26 4.79 -7.52
CA ASN A 36 1.71 4.57 -7.65
C ASN A 36 2.40 5.81 -8.25
N LEU A 37 1.80 6.42 -9.27
CA LEU A 37 2.29 7.65 -9.87
C LEU A 37 2.24 8.82 -8.88
N VAL A 38 1.14 8.99 -8.14
CA VAL A 38 1.07 10.07 -7.12
C VAL A 38 2.14 9.89 -6.05
N PHE A 39 2.40 8.66 -5.60
CA PHE A 39 3.44 8.37 -4.61
C PHE A 39 4.86 8.70 -5.08
N THR A 40 5.15 8.75 -6.39
CA THR A 40 6.49 9.18 -6.87
C THR A 40 6.76 10.65 -6.55
N LEU A 41 5.71 11.47 -6.48
CA LEU A 41 5.77 12.90 -6.16
C LEU A 41 5.48 13.15 -4.67
N HIS A 42 4.49 12.44 -4.12
CA HIS A 42 3.93 12.67 -2.78
C HIS A 42 3.90 11.39 -1.93
N PRO A 43 5.06 10.78 -1.60
CA PRO A 43 5.14 9.46 -0.97
C PRO A 43 4.53 9.36 0.43
N LYS A 44 4.34 10.50 1.11
CA LYS A 44 3.77 10.59 2.47
C LYS A 44 2.34 11.15 2.51
N SER A 45 1.69 11.37 1.35
CA SER A 45 0.33 11.90 1.31
C SER A 45 -0.66 10.96 2.02
N ILE A 46 -1.29 11.47 3.07
CA ILE A 46 -2.24 10.70 3.87
C ILE A 46 -3.50 10.37 3.08
N ASP A 47 -3.97 11.31 2.26
CA ASP A 47 -5.17 11.10 1.44
C ASP A 47 -4.93 10.07 0.34
N THR A 48 -3.72 10.06 -0.25
CA THR A 48 -3.33 9.04 -1.24
C THR A 48 -3.28 7.65 -0.60
N TRP A 49 -2.70 7.52 0.59
CA TRP A 49 -2.70 6.24 1.34
C TRP A 49 -4.12 5.81 1.76
N ALA A 50 -4.96 6.74 2.18
CA ALA A 50 -6.35 6.46 2.52
C ALA A 50 -7.15 5.98 1.29
N TYR A 51 -6.93 6.61 0.12
CA TYR A 51 -7.52 6.17 -1.14
C TYR A 51 -6.98 4.81 -1.60
N ARG A 52 -5.66 4.58 -1.50
CA ARG A 52 -5.02 3.30 -1.79
C ARG A 52 -5.59 2.17 -0.93
N ARG A 53 -5.81 2.43 0.35
CA ARG A 53 -6.46 1.48 1.26
C ARG A 53 -7.89 1.16 0.86
N TRP A 54 -8.66 2.19 0.52
CA TRP A 54 -10.03 2.00 0.04
C TRP A 54 -10.09 1.13 -1.23
N LEU A 55 -9.18 1.36 -2.19
CA LEU A 55 -9.06 0.52 -3.39
C LEU A 55 -8.68 -0.92 -3.05
N ALA A 56 -7.69 -1.10 -2.18
CA ALA A 56 -7.20 -2.42 -1.81
C ALA A 56 -8.28 -3.28 -1.15
N ILE A 57 -9.10 -2.72 -0.25
CA ILE A 57 -10.22 -3.46 0.36
C ILE A 57 -11.16 -3.99 -0.72
N ARG A 58 -11.58 -3.13 -1.66
CA ARG A 58 -12.47 -3.52 -2.75
C ARG A 58 -11.86 -4.56 -3.68
N LEU A 59 -10.57 -4.41 -4.00
CA LEU A 59 -9.86 -5.36 -4.86
C LEU A 59 -9.73 -6.72 -4.17
N CYS A 60 -9.42 -6.77 -2.87
CA CYS A 60 -9.42 -8.00 -2.09
C CYS A 60 -10.79 -8.71 -2.06
N GLU A 61 -11.89 -7.96 -2.08
CA GLU A 61 -13.25 -8.52 -2.17
C GLU A 61 -13.59 -9.05 -3.57
N SER A 62 -12.99 -8.48 -4.62
CA SER A 62 -13.30 -8.81 -6.01
C SER A 62 -12.37 -9.85 -6.66
N LEU A 63 -11.10 -9.89 -6.24
CA LEU A 63 -10.07 -10.76 -6.79
C LEU A 63 -10.06 -12.11 -6.06
N SER A 64 -9.57 -13.15 -6.73
CA SER A 64 -9.44 -14.47 -6.11
C SER A 64 -8.24 -15.24 -6.64
N GLY A 65 -7.87 -16.32 -5.95
CA GLY A 65 -6.79 -17.22 -6.37
C GLY A 65 -5.46 -16.48 -6.59
N GLU A 66 -4.87 -16.67 -7.77
CA GLU A 66 -3.56 -16.13 -8.11
C GLU A 66 -3.56 -14.61 -8.28
N GLU A 67 -4.63 -14.02 -8.81
CA GLU A 67 -4.72 -12.57 -9.02
C GLU A 67 -4.63 -11.80 -7.71
N LEU A 68 -5.28 -12.33 -6.66
CA LEU A 68 -5.23 -11.76 -5.31
C LEU A 68 -3.83 -11.89 -4.70
N ARG A 69 -3.13 -13.01 -4.95
CA ARG A 69 -1.77 -13.24 -4.47
C ARG A 69 -0.80 -12.26 -5.13
N VAL A 70 -0.85 -12.12 -6.44
CA VAL A 70 -0.05 -11.15 -7.20
C VAL A 70 -0.34 -9.72 -6.72
N PHE A 71 -1.61 -9.40 -6.48
CA PHE A 71 -1.99 -8.09 -5.94
C PHE A 71 -1.29 -7.82 -4.60
N TYR A 72 -1.35 -8.76 -3.65
CA TYR A 72 -0.70 -8.62 -2.35
C TYR A 72 0.81 -8.39 -2.45
N GLU A 73 1.50 -9.20 -3.24
CA GLU A 73 2.95 -9.05 -3.43
C GLU A 73 3.31 -7.68 -4.00
N GLN A 74 2.57 -7.19 -5.00
CA GLN A 74 2.77 -5.85 -5.55
C GLN A 74 2.56 -4.75 -4.50
N GLN A 75 1.58 -4.91 -3.61
CA GLN A 75 1.34 -3.92 -2.56
C GLN A 75 2.48 -3.88 -1.54
N ILE A 76 3.00 -5.04 -1.14
CA ILE A 76 4.15 -5.17 -0.24
C ILE A 76 5.38 -4.53 -0.87
N GLU A 77 5.63 -4.79 -2.16
CA GLU A 77 6.74 -4.20 -2.92
C GLU A 77 6.68 -2.67 -2.92
N VAL A 78 5.48 -2.10 -3.17
CA VAL A 78 5.27 -0.64 -3.13
C VAL A 78 5.59 -0.09 -1.74
N CYS A 79 5.17 -0.76 -0.66
CA CYS A 79 5.50 -0.35 0.70
C CYS A 79 7.01 -0.36 0.96
N SER A 80 7.70 -1.44 0.59
CA SER A 80 9.16 -1.56 0.73
C SER A 80 9.87 -0.43 0.00
N ARG A 81 9.53 -0.21 -1.27
CA ARG A 81 10.13 0.86 -2.09
C ARG A 81 9.91 2.25 -1.49
N LEU A 82 8.70 2.54 -0.99
CA LEU A 82 8.39 3.84 -0.40
C LEU A 82 8.99 4.04 0.99
N ALA A 83 9.16 2.97 1.77
CA ALA A 83 9.88 2.99 3.04
C ALA A 83 11.38 3.26 2.82
N GLU A 84 11.97 2.67 1.78
CA GLU A 84 13.36 2.87 1.37
C GLU A 84 13.60 4.32 0.91
N GLN A 85 12.74 4.81 0.00
CA GLN A 85 12.89 6.13 -0.60
C GLN A 85 12.70 7.27 0.42
N LYS A 86 11.81 7.06 1.41
CA LYS A 86 11.48 8.05 2.42
C LYS A 86 11.43 7.42 3.80
N PRO A 87 12.55 7.44 4.54
CA PRO A 87 12.59 6.99 5.92
C PRO A 87 11.49 7.66 6.76
N ARG A 88 10.97 6.92 7.74
CA ARG A 88 9.86 7.33 8.61
C ARG A 88 8.57 7.62 7.82
N ASN A 89 8.23 6.74 6.87
CA ASN A 89 6.92 6.76 6.21
C ASN A 89 5.93 5.90 7.01
N TYR A 90 5.35 6.48 8.05
CA TYR A 90 4.41 5.76 8.92
C TYR A 90 3.19 5.23 8.15
N HIS A 91 2.71 5.96 7.14
CA HIS A 91 1.55 5.54 6.34
C HIS A 91 1.82 4.29 5.51
N ALA A 92 3.03 4.17 4.93
CA ALA A 92 3.45 2.96 4.22
C ALA A 92 3.46 1.74 5.15
N TRP A 93 4.06 1.87 6.34
CA TRP A 93 4.09 0.79 7.32
C TRP A 93 2.70 0.43 7.85
N SER A 94 1.85 1.44 8.14
CA SER A 94 0.47 1.22 8.57
C SER A 94 -0.36 0.47 7.51
N PHE A 95 -0.19 0.80 6.24
CA PHE A 95 -0.84 0.07 5.15
C PHE A 95 -0.28 -1.35 5.02
N ARG A 96 1.04 -1.53 5.10
CA ARG A 96 1.70 -2.85 5.07
C ARG A 96 1.23 -3.76 6.21
N HIS A 97 1.12 -3.24 7.44
CA HIS A 97 0.57 -3.96 8.59
C HIS A 97 -0.79 -4.58 8.29
N TRP A 98 -1.70 -3.78 7.74
CA TRP A 98 -2.99 -4.33 7.38
C TRP A 98 -2.92 -5.35 6.25
N ILE A 99 -2.11 -5.11 5.21
CA ILE A 99 -2.02 -6.09 4.13
C ILE A 99 -1.59 -7.44 4.65
N VAL A 100 -0.59 -7.46 5.55
CA VAL A 100 -0.14 -8.67 6.22
C VAL A 100 -1.27 -9.38 6.96
N SER A 101 -2.15 -8.65 7.63
CA SER A 101 -3.33 -9.24 8.30
C SER A 101 -4.35 -9.89 7.34
N CYS A 102 -4.24 -9.62 6.04
CA CYS A 102 -5.08 -10.19 5.00
C CYS A 102 -4.37 -11.29 4.17
N LEU A 103 -3.08 -11.53 4.41
CA LEU A 103 -2.30 -12.49 3.62
C LEU A 103 -2.67 -13.94 3.95
N PRO A 104 -2.60 -14.84 2.96
CA PRO A 104 -2.53 -16.27 3.25
C PRO A 104 -1.21 -16.62 3.96
N MET A 105 -1.24 -17.69 4.76
CA MET A 105 -0.14 -18.08 5.67
C MET A 105 1.22 -18.25 4.99
N ASP A 106 1.25 -18.71 3.75
CA ASP A 106 2.48 -18.90 3.00
C ASP A 106 3.12 -17.57 2.58
N LEU A 107 2.32 -16.58 2.16
CA LEU A 107 2.80 -15.23 1.86
C LEU A 107 3.21 -14.49 3.13
N ALA A 108 2.48 -14.66 4.25
CA ALA A 108 2.88 -14.10 5.54
C ALA A 108 4.25 -14.64 6.01
N ARG A 109 4.52 -15.93 5.78
CA ARG A 109 5.83 -16.53 6.08
C ARG A 109 6.96 -15.96 5.20
N LYS A 110 6.69 -15.76 3.91
CA LYS A 110 7.64 -15.12 2.99
C LYS A 110 7.94 -13.68 3.45
N GLU A 111 6.91 -12.91 3.77
CA GLU A 111 7.04 -11.56 4.30
C GLU A 111 7.90 -11.52 5.58
N LEU A 112 7.73 -12.47 6.49
CA LEU A 112 8.55 -12.57 7.70
C LEU A 112 10.04 -12.77 7.39
N GLN A 113 10.37 -13.57 6.37
CA GLN A 113 11.74 -13.80 5.91
C GLN A 113 12.32 -12.54 5.27
N ASP A 114 11.54 -11.86 4.43
CA ASP A 114 11.95 -10.59 3.81
C ASP A 114 12.19 -9.50 4.86
N MET A 115 11.35 -9.46 5.91
CA MET A 115 11.52 -8.54 7.02
C MET A 115 12.72 -8.85 7.91
N GLU A 116 13.19 -10.10 7.98
CA GLU A 116 14.48 -10.42 8.61
C GLU A 116 15.65 -9.75 7.87
N HIS A 117 15.64 -9.81 6.54
CA HIS A 117 16.63 -9.12 5.72
C HIS A 117 16.53 -7.58 5.88
N TRP A 118 15.32 -7.03 5.86
CA TRP A 118 15.08 -5.60 6.09
C TRP A 118 15.66 -5.14 7.44
N CYS A 119 15.34 -5.84 8.52
CA CYS A 119 15.79 -5.45 9.87
C CYS A 119 17.32 -5.53 10.04
N ARG A 120 17.98 -6.47 9.34
CA ARG A 120 19.44 -6.57 9.34
C ARG A 120 20.13 -5.43 8.60
N THR A 121 19.52 -4.96 7.52
CA THR A 121 20.06 -3.85 6.69
C THR A 121 19.70 -2.48 7.26
N HIS A 122 18.54 -2.38 7.94
CA HIS A 122 17.97 -1.16 8.50
C HIS A 122 17.87 -1.23 10.03
N VAL A 123 19.01 -1.41 10.70
CA VAL A 123 19.06 -1.68 12.15
C VAL A 123 18.34 -0.62 13.00
N THR A 124 18.34 0.65 12.56
CA THR A 124 17.69 1.77 13.27
C THR A 124 16.23 2.00 12.89
N ASP A 125 15.65 1.22 11.98
CA ASP A 125 14.25 1.36 11.56
C ASP A 125 13.29 0.66 12.53
N HIS A 126 12.88 1.38 13.57
CA HIS A 126 11.91 0.89 14.54
C HIS A 126 10.57 0.48 13.91
N SER A 127 10.16 1.11 12.80
CA SER A 127 8.91 0.75 12.13
C SER A 127 9.00 -0.62 11.46
N GLY A 128 10.13 -0.93 10.81
CA GLY A 128 10.41 -2.26 10.28
C GLY A 128 10.43 -3.34 11.36
N TRP A 129 11.10 -3.10 12.49
CA TRP A 129 11.09 -4.04 13.62
C TRP A 129 9.69 -4.29 14.18
N ASN A 130 8.90 -3.23 14.37
CA ASN A 130 7.51 -3.34 14.81
C ASN A 130 6.65 -4.12 13.81
N HIS A 131 6.86 -3.90 12.51
CA HIS A 131 6.17 -4.65 11.46
C HIS A 131 6.50 -6.14 11.48
N ARG A 132 7.77 -6.48 11.64
CA ARG A 132 8.21 -7.87 11.80
C ARG A 132 7.55 -8.52 13.02
N GLN A 133 7.50 -7.84 14.16
CA GLN A 133 6.83 -8.35 15.36
C GLN A 133 5.32 -8.55 15.14
N HIS A 134 4.66 -7.64 14.45
CA HIS A 134 3.24 -7.78 14.12
C HIS A 134 2.97 -8.97 13.21
N THR A 135 3.86 -9.26 12.25
CA THR A 135 3.72 -10.39 11.33
C THR A 135 3.90 -11.75 12.03
N LEU A 136 4.55 -11.77 13.19
CA LEU A 136 4.76 -12.98 14.00
C LEU A 136 3.55 -13.36 14.87
N ASN A 137 2.70 -12.38 15.22
CA ASN A 137 1.57 -12.55 16.13
C ASN A 137 0.28 -12.79 15.36
#